data_AF-A0A0J7L304-F1
#
_entry.id   AF-A0A0J7L304-F1
#
_cell.length_a   1.000
_cell.length_b   1.000
_cell.length_c   1.000
_cell.angle_alpha   90.00
_cell.angle_beta   90.00
_cell.angle_gamma   90.00
#
_symmetry.space_group_name_H-M   'P 1'
#
loop_
_entity.id
_entity.type
_entity.pdbx_description
1 polymer ?
#
loop_
_entity_poly.entity_id
_entity_poly.type
_entity_poly.pdbx_seq_one_letter_code
_entity_poly.pdbx_strand_id
1 'polypeptide(L)'
;MMSDYHSYLITSLDLHTVDLEEFRHGGTNITAFRLVDPEKPEIQKVIQDWIYGEKRYNRELDMGQNSNKTETSLLYDAVHLFAKALHDLDTSQQIDIKPLSCESTDTWPHGYSLINYMKIVEMTGLTGIIKFDHQGFRSDFVLDIIELNNKEGLKKIGTWNSTKGINFTRSYGDVYTQIVENLQNKTFIVTTILSLKKSSRKEGITQPDA
;
A
#
# COMPACT_ATOMS: atom_id res chain seq x y z
N MET A 1 -16.23 -19.43 4.71
CA MET A 1 -15.48 -18.39 3.97
C MET A 1 -15.10 -17.31 4.96
N MET A 2 -13.86 -16.81 4.89
CA MET A 2 -13.15 -15.85 5.78
C MET A 2 -13.80 -15.58 7.15
N SER A 3 -13.19 -16.10 8.21
CA SER A 3 -13.61 -15.93 9.60
C SER A 3 -12.46 -15.46 10.48
N ASP A 4 -12.76 -15.08 11.73
CA ASP A 4 -11.82 -14.61 12.76
C ASP A 4 -10.57 -15.47 12.99
N TYR A 5 -10.58 -16.73 12.52
CA TYR A 5 -9.45 -17.65 12.65
C TYR A 5 -8.43 -17.54 11.50
N HIS A 6 -8.71 -16.71 10.50
CA HIS A 6 -7.87 -16.56 9.33
C HIS A 6 -7.17 -15.20 9.34
N SER A 7 -5.91 -15.20 8.91
CA SER A 7 -5.13 -13.99 8.69
C SER A 7 -4.60 -14.02 7.27
N TYR A 8 -4.79 -12.92 6.54
CA TYR A 8 -4.36 -12.78 5.15
C TYR A 8 -3.31 -11.68 5.04
N LEU A 9 -2.25 -11.99 4.32
CA LEU A 9 -1.25 -11.02 3.89
C LEU A 9 -1.45 -10.78 2.40
N ILE A 10 -1.80 -9.55 2.03
CA ILE A 10 -1.95 -9.14 0.63
C ILE A 10 -0.64 -8.51 0.17
N THR A 11 -0.07 -9.05 -0.90
CA THR A 11 1.20 -8.61 -1.48
C THR A 11 1.04 -7.52 -2.53
N SER A 12 -0.20 -7.27 -3.00
CA SER A 12 -0.50 -6.15 -3.89
C SER A 12 -0.34 -4.82 -3.16
N LEU A 13 0.30 -3.84 -3.81
CA LEU A 13 0.49 -2.49 -3.30
C LEU A 13 -0.76 -1.61 -3.44
N ASP A 14 -1.80 -2.12 -4.11
CA ASP A 14 -3.02 -1.40 -4.46
C ASP A 14 -4.25 -1.86 -3.66
N LEU A 15 -4.06 -2.44 -2.47
CA LEU A 15 -5.21 -2.84 -1.64
C LEU A 15 -6.11 -1.64 -1.28
N HIS A 16 -5.57 -0.42 -1.21
CA HIS A 16 -6.34 0.80 -0.95
C HIS A 16 -7.34 1.17 -2.06
N THR A 17 -7.19 0.60 -3.26
CA THR A 17 -8.12 0.87 -4.39
C THR A 17 -9.33 -0.07 -4.40
N VAL A 18 -9.38 -1.04 -3.49
CA VAL A 18 -10.43 -2.07 -3.43
C VAL A 18 -11.44 -1.70 -2.34
N ASP A 19 -12.73 -1.92 -2.61
CA ASP A 19 -13.76 -1.79 -1.58
C ASP A 19 -13.67 -2.98 -0.60
N LEU A 20 -13.45 -2.67 0.66
CA LEU A 20 -13.25 -3.65 1.74
C LEU A 20 -14.40 -3.64 2.76
N GLU A 21 -15.51 -2.96 2.47
CA GLU A 21 -16.64 -2.83 3.40
C GLU A 21 -17.16 -4.20 3.87
N GLU A 22 -17.33 -5.14 2.93
CA GLU A 22 -17.82 -6.49 3.23
C GLU A 22 -16.88 -7.30 4.14
N PHE A 23 -15.57 -7.02 4.08
CA PHE A 23 -14.56 -7.73 4.86
C PHE A 23 -14.32 -7.10 6.23
N ARG A 24 -14.70 -5.83 6.42
CA ARG A 24 -14.50 -5.08 7.66
C ARG A 24 -15.22 -5.70 8.86
N HIS A 25 -16.33 -6.40 8.62
CA HIS A 25 -17.14 -7.02 9.67
C HIS A 25 -16.94 -8.54 9.80
N GLY A 26 -16.14 -9.16 8.92
CA GLY A 26 -15.91 -10.60 8.92
C GLY A 26 -14.89 -11.10 9.96
N GLY A 27 -14.35 -10.18 10.78
CA GLY A 27 -13.39 -10.43 11.86
C GLY A 27 -12.05 -11.03 11.44
N THR A 28 -11.82 -11.15 10.14
CA THR A 28 -10.59 -11.63 9.52
C THR A 28 -9.51 -10.55 9.56
N ASN A 29 -8.30 -10.90 9.98
CA ASN A 29 -7.18 -9.95 9.97
C ASN A 29 -6.58 -9.87 8.56
N ILE A 30 -6.65 -8.70 7.93
CA ILE A 30 -6.04 -8.43 6.63
C ILE A 30 -4.93 -7.41 6.81
N THR A 31 -3.71 -7.80 6.47
CA THR A 31 -2.52 -6.92 6.46
C THR A 31 -2.01 -6.81 5.03
N ALA A 32 -1.52 -5.64 4.65
CA ALA A 32 -0.92 -5.41 3.35
C ALA A 32 0.21 -4.40 3.41
N PHE A 33 0.92 -4.29 2.29
CA PHE A 33 1.91 -3.26 2.06
C PHE A 33 1.34 -2.19 1.12
N ARG A 34 1.73 -0.95 1.33
CA ARG A 34 1.32 0.18 0.50
C ARG A 34 2.53 1.05 0.19
N LEU A 35 2.77 1.32 -1.09
CA LEU A 35 3.87 2.20 -1.52
C LEU A 35 3.42 3.67 -1.61
N VAL A 36 2.18 3.88 -2.03
CA VAL A 36 1.60 5.20 -2.27
C VAL A 36 0.49 5.44 -1.27
N ASP A 37 0.61 6.51 -0.49
CA ASP A 37 -0.44 6.90 0.46
C ASP A 37 -1.37 7.92 -0.21
N PRO A 38 -2.61 7.53 -0.58
CA PRO A 38 -3.52 8.44 -1.28
C PRO A 38 -3.87 9.66 -0.43
N GLU A 39 -3.75 9.59 0.89
CA GLU A 39 -4.10 10.70 1.79
C GLU A 39 -3.03 11.80 1.84
N LYS A 40 -1.83 11.56 1.25
CA LYS A 40 -0.77 12.56 1.23
C LYS A 40 -1.18 13.80 0.43
N PRO A 41 -1.00 15.03 0.97
CA PRO A 41 -1.37 16.27 0.30
C PRO A 41 -0.72 16.45 -1.07
N GLU A 42 0.52 16.01 -1.24
CA GLU A 42 1.26 16.12 -2.50
C GLU A 42 0.61 15.28 -3.61
N ILE A 43 0.15 14.06 -3.27
CA ILE A 43 -0.54 13.18 -4.20
C ILE A 43 -1.91 13.75 -4.54
N GLN A 44 -2.66 14.20 -3.52
CA GLN A 44 -3.96 14.84 -3.73
C GLN A 44 -3.85 16.04 -4.68
N LYS A 45 -2.82 16.87 -4.51
CA LYS A 45 -2.58 18.00 -5.40
C LYS A 45 -2.35 17.57 -6.84
N VAL A 46 -1.49 16.57 -7.08
CA VAL A 46 -1.21 16.06 -8.44
C VAL A 46 -2.47 15.48 -9.08
N ILE A 47 -3.29 14.75 -8.32
CA ILE A 47 -4.57 14.22 -8.81
C ILE A 47 -5.52 15.37 -9.19
N GLN A 48 -5.63 16.40 -8.35
CA GLN A 48 -6.48 17.57 -8.65
C GLN A 48 -6.01 18.32 -9.90
N ASP A 49 -4.70 18.53 -10.05
CA ASP A 49 -4.12 19.18 -11.22
C ASP A 49 -4.40 18.37 -12.50
N TRP A 50 -4.34 17.03 -12.41
CA TRP A 50 -4.69 16.14 -13.52
C TRP A 50 -6.17 16.24 -13.88
N ILE A 51 -7.09 16.12 -12.90
CA ILE A 51 -8.54 16.26 -13.11
C ILE A 51 -8.86 17.60 -13.80
N TYR A 52 -8.26 18.69 -13.31
CA TYR A 52 -8.47 20.01 -13.90
C TYR A 52 -7.88 20.13 -15.31
N GLY A 53 -6.74 19.49 -15.58
CA GLY A 53 -6.12 19.39 -16.89
C GLY A 53 -7.03 18.71 -17.92
N GLU A 54 -7.57 17.52 -17.61
CA GLU A 54 -8.47 16.79 -18.52
C GLU A 54 -9.78 17.53 -18.76
N LYS A 55 -10.30 18.24 -17.74
CA LYS A 55 -11.49 19.08 -17.88
C LYS A 55 -11.33 20.15 -18.95
N ARG A 56 -10.12 20.70 -19.15
CA ARG A 56 -9.84 21.66 -20.24
C ARG A 56 -9.97 21.03 -21.63
N TYR A 57 -9.77 19.72 -21.74
CA TYR A 57 -9.96 18.94 -22.97
C TYR A 57 -11.36 18.32 -23.07
N ASN A 58 -12.30 18.75 -22.22
CA ASN A 58 -13.67 18.25 -22.15
C ASN A 58 -13.74 16.73 -21.90
N ARG A 59 -12.78 16.21 -21.14
CA ARG A 59 -12.75 14.82 -20.66
C ARG A 59 -13.02 14.82 -19.16
N GLU A 60 -13.97 14.01 -18.73
CA GLU A 60 -14.23 13.79 -17.31
C GLU A 60 -13.50 12.55 -16.83
N LEU A 61 -12.63 12.73 -15.84
CA LEU A 61 -11.99 11.62 -15.14
C LEU A 61 -12.79 11.31 -13.89
N ASP A 62 -13.35 10.10 -13.83
CA ASP A 62 -13.88 9.56 -12.57
C ASP A 62 -12.74 8.98 -11.73
N MET A 63 -11.98 9.89 -11.12
CA MET A 63 -10.92 9.54 -10.17
C MET A 63 -11.47 9.76 -8.76
N GLY A 64 -12.10 8.73 -8.20
CA GLY A 64 -12.52 8.73 -6.79
C GLY A 64 -11.34 8.95 -5.84
N GLN A 65 -11.62 9.30 -4.57
CA GLN A 65 -10.60 9.68 -3.58
C GLN A 65 -9.48 8.65 -3.33
N ASN A 66 -9.66 7.39 -3.74
CA ASN A 66 -8.71 6.29 -3.56
C ASN A 66 -8.36 5.53 -4.87
N SER A 67 -8.55 6.14 -6.05
CA SER A 67 -8.34 5.44 -7.34
C SER A 67 -6.90 5.41 -7.83
N ASN A 68 -5.97 6.14 -7.19
CA ASN A 68 -4.60 6.23 -7.68
C ASN A 68 -3.87 4.90 -7.47
N LYS A 69 -3.63 4.20 -8.57
CA LYS A 69 -2.84 2.97 -8.61
C LYS A 69 -1.36 3.28 -8.46
N THR A 70 -0.65 2.36 -7.81
CA THR A 70 0.80 2.41 -7.64
C THR A 70 1.51 2.51 -8.99
N GLU A 71 1.03 1.79 -10.01
CA GLU A 71 1.56 1.84 -11.37
C GLU A 71 1.52 3.25 -11.97
N THR A 72 0.39 3.96 -11.82
CA THR A 72 0.23 5.33 -12.32
C THR A 72 1.20 6.30 -11.64
N SER A 73 1.38 6.15 -10.33
CA SER A 73 2.35 6.95 -9.56
C SER A 73 3.80 6.65 -9.96
N LEU A 74 4.13 5.38 -10.22
CA LEU A 74 5.44 4.98 -10.74
C LEU A 74 5.70 5.54 -12.13
N LEU A 75 4.69 5.59 -13.01
CA LEU A 75 4.82 6.20 -14.34
C LEU A 75 5.08 7.71 -14.23
N TYR A 76 4.34 8.41 -13.37
CA TYR A 76 4.57 9.82 -13.09
C TYR A 76 6.01 10.06 -12.65
N ASP A 77 6.49 9.30 -11.67
CA ASP A 77 7.84 9.38 -11.14
C ASP A 77 8.91 9.06 -12.20
N ALA A 78 8.66 8.07 -13.07
CA ALA A 78 9.58 7.66 -14.13
C ALA A 78 9.81 8.78 -15.16
N VAL A 79 8.75 9.50 -15.55
CA VAL A 79 8.85 10.63 -16.50
C VAL A 79 9.65 11.78 -15.86
N HIS A 80 9.39 12.09 -14.60
CA HIS A 80 10.12 13.17 -13.90
C HIS A 80 11.59 12.82 -13.68
N LEU A 81 11.89 11.57 -13.33
CA LEU A 81 13.26 11.06 -13.22
C LEU A 81 13.99 11.19 -14.55
N PHE A 82 13.36 10.75 -15.65
CA PHE A 82 13.95 10.83 -16.98
C PHE A 82 14.22 12.29 -17.38
N ALA A 83 13.25 13.18 -17.18
CA ALA A 83 13.40 14.60 -17.48
C ALA A 83 14.52 15.24 -16.66
N LYS A 84 14.61 14.91 -15.36
CA LYS A 84 15.66 15.39 -14.47
C LYS A 84 17.05 14.91 -14.92
N ALA A 85 17.20 13.62 -15.20
CA ALA A 85 18.46 13.05 -15.67
C ALA A 85 18.91 13.63 -17.01
N LEU A 86 17.97 13.84 -17.94
CA LEU A 86 18.24 14.46 -19.23
C LEU A 86 18.68 15.92 -19.08
N HIS A 87 18.03 16.68 -18.20
CA HIS A 87 18.40 18.06 -17.91
C HIS A 87 19.80 18.17 -17.28
N ASP A 88 20.14 17.26 -16.37
CA ASP A 88 21.47 17.23 -15.72
C ASP A 88 22.57 16.84 -16.72
N LEU A 89 22.27 15.93 -17.66
CA LEU A 89 23.16 15.59 -18.77
C LEU A 89 23.37 16.79 -19.70
N ASP A 90 22.30 17.47 -20.12
CA ASP A 90 22.35 18.61 -21.05
C ASP A 90 23.14 19.80 -20.47
N THR A 91 23.04 20.01 -19.16
CA THR A 91 23.84 21.00 -18.44
C THR A 91 25.33 20.66 -18.45
N SER A 92 25.68 19.37 -18.53
CA SER A 92 27.06 18.89 -18.44
C SER A 92 27.73 18.69 -19.80
N GLN A 93 26.95 18.35 -20.83
CA GLN A 93 27.42 18.03 -22.18
C GLN A 93 26.37 18.51 -23.19
N GLN A 94 26.82 19.11 -24.29
CA GLN A 94 25.91 19.43 -25.39
C GLN A 94 25.36 18.13 -25.99
N ILE A 95 24.04 17.96 -25.91
CA ILE A 95 23.35 16.79 -26.44
C ILE A 95 23.03 16.99 -27.92
N ASP A 96 23.45 16.04 -28.76
CA ASP A 96 23.01 15.94 -30.15
C ASP A 96 22.03 14.77 -30.33
N ILE A 97 20.88 15.03 -30.94
CA ILE A 97 19.81 14.05 -31.14
C ILE A 97 19.85 13.56 -32.57
N LYS A 98 20.03 12.24 -32.76
CA LYS A 98 20.06 11.61 -34.08
C LYS A 98 19.03 10.48 -34.16
N PRO A 99 18.28 10.37 -35.26
CA PRO A 99 17.46 9.19 -35.50
C PRO A 99 18.35 7.97 -35.70
N LEU A 100 17.94 6.84 -35.16
CA LEU A 100 18.63 5.55 -35.29
C LEU A 100 17.73 4.55 -36.04
N SER A 101 18.37 3.57 -36.69
CA SER A 101 17.68 2.43 -37.31
C SER A 101 17.90 1.17 -36.47
N CYS A 102 16.85 0.38 -36.27
CA CYS A 102 16.93 -0.91 -35.58
C CYS A 102 17.72 -1.98 -36.36
N GLU A 103 17.93 -1.77 -37.67
CA GLU A 103 18.74 -2.67 -38.51
C GLU A 103 20.23 -2.31 -38.47
N SER A 104 20.58 -1.13 -37.96
CA SER A 104 21.97 -0.69 -37.80
C SER A 104 22.55 -1.11 -36.45
N THR A 105 23.87 -1.06 -36.36
CA THR A 105 24.62 -1.20 -35.10
C THR A 105 24.96 0.16 -34.47
N ASP A 106 24.54 1.25 -35.10
CA ASP A 106 24.75 2.61 -34.58
C ASP A 106 24.03 2.80 -33.24
N THR A 107 24.71 3.46 -32.32
CA THR A 107 24.17 3.77 -30.99
C THR A 107 24.15 5.27 -30.78
N TRP A 108 23.29 5.72 -29.86
CA TRP A 108 23.31 7.11 -29.44
C TRP A 108 24.50 7.32 -28.47
N PRO A 109 25.47 8.19 -28.80
CA PRO A 109 26.69 8.33 -28.00
C PRO A 109 26.44 8.70 -26.53
N HIS A 110 25.37 9.46 -26.27
CA HIS A 110 25.00 9.90 -24.93
C HIS A 110 24.15 8.89 -24.15
N GLY A 111 23.78 7.75 -24.74
CA GLY A 111 22.90 6.76 -24.11
C GLY A 111 23.44 6.20 -22.79
N TYR A 112 24.73 5.83 -22.75
CA TYR A 112 25.37 5.37 -21.51
C TYR A 112 25.44 6.46 -20.45
N SER A 113 25.76 7.70 -20.85
CA SER A 113 25.78 8.84 -19.93
C SER A 113 24.40 9.07 -19.34
N LEU A 114 23.34 9.08 -20.16
CA LEU A 114 21.97 9.29 -19.67
C LEU A 114 21.56 8.22 -18.65
N ILE A 115 21.83 6.94 -18.92
CA ILE A 115 21.56 5.85 -17.97
C ILE A 115 22.32 6.07 -16.66
N ASN A 116 23.59 6.51 -16.72
CA ASN A 116 24.37 6.82 -15.53
C ASN A 116 23.78 7.99 -14.75
N TYR A 117 23.35 9.07 -15.41
CA TYR A 117 22.63 10.17 -14.76
C TYR A 117 21.35 9.68 -14.09
N MET A 118 20.54 8.84 -14.76
CA MET A 118 19.34 8.25 -14.17
C MET A 118 19.64 7.42 -12.92
N LYS A 119 20.77 6.71 -12.87
CA LYS A 119 21.17 5.91 -11.70
C LYS A 119 21.63 6.75 -10.50
N ILE A 120 22.28 7.89 -10.74
CA ILE A 120 22.84 8.73 -9.67
C ILE A 120 21.88 9.83 -9.19
N VAL A 121 20.86 10.17 -9.98
CA VAL A 121 19.85 11.15 -9.59
C VAL A 121 19.10 10.63 -8.36
N GLU A 122 19.07 11.45 -7.32
CA GLU A 122 18.25 11.25 -6.13
C GLU A 122 17.17 12.34 -6.13
N MET A 123 15.90 11.93 -6.10
CA MET A 123 14.76 12.85 -6.08
C MET A 123 13.60 12.29 -5.27
N THR A 124 12.68 13.17 -4.85
CA THR A 124 11.45 12.77 -4.18
C THR A 124 10.29 12.86 -5.17
N GLY A 125 9.61 11.72 -5.40
CA GLY A 125 8.40 11.63 -6.21
C GLY A 125 7.17 11.25 -5.37
N LEU A 126 6.09 10.86 -6.04
CA LEU A 126 4.85 10.42 -5.39
C LEU A 126 5.05 9.14 -4.57
N THR A 127 5.95 8.28 -5.02
CA THR A 127 6.32 7.03 -4.33
C THR A 127 7.41 7.22 -3.27
N GLY A 128 7.70 8.46 -2.88
CA GLY A 128 8.73 8.80 -1.89
C GLY A 128 10.12 9.01 -2.52
N ILE A 129 11.18 8.66 -1.79
CA ILE A 129 12.56 8.80 -2.28
C ILE A 129 12.80 7.83 -3.44
N ILE A 130 13.33 8.37 -4.54
CA ILE A 130 13.72 7.65 -5.75
C ILE A 130 15.23 7.68 -5.81
N LYS A 131 15.82 6.50 -5.68
CA LYS A 131 17.26 6.27 -5.69
C LYS A 131 17.52 4.89 -6.27
N PHE A 132 18.60 4.75 -7.02
CA PHE A 132 18.99 3.47 -7.63
C PHE A 132 20.34 3.00 -7.12
N ASP A 133 20.52 1.68 -7.12
CA ASP A 133 21.84 1.08 -6.95
C ASP A 133 22.65 1.14 -8.25
N HIS A 134 23.88 0.63 -8.21
CA HIS A 134 24.76 0.60 -9.38
C HIS A 134 24.22 -0.24 -10.54
N GLN A 135 23.36 -1.22 -10.26
CA GLN A 135 22.73 -2.07 -11.28
C GLN A 135 21.50 -1.38 -11.92
N GLY A 136 20.93 -0.38 -11.26
CA GLY A 136 19.73 0.33 -11.71
C GLY A 136 18.45 -0.15 -11.03
N PHE A 137 18.54 -0.90 -9.93
CA PHE A 137 17.38 -1.26 -9.12
C PHE A 137 17.10 -0.18 -8.09
N ARG A 138 15.81 0.08 -7.85
CA ARG A 138 15.41 1.06 -6.84
C ARG A 138 15.84 0.58 -5.46
N SER A 139 16.51 1.45 -4.71
CA SER A 139 17.02 1.19 -3.36
C SER A 139 16.48 2.22 -2.37
N ASP A 140 16.56 1.89 -1.08
CA ASP A 140 16.21 2.77 0.05
C ASP A 140 14.79 3.38 -0.01
N PHE A 141 13.81 2.59 -0.46
CA PHE A 141 12.40 2.97 -0.45
C PHE A 141 11.70 2.51 0.84
N VAL A 142 10.58 3.15 1.14
CA VAL A 142 9.76 2.89 2.33
C VAL A 142 8.41 2.33 1.89
N LEU A 143 7.97 1.25 2.53
CA LEU A 143 6.63 0.71 2.42
C LEU A 143 5.86 0.99 3.70
N ASP A 144 4.63 1.44 3.57
CA ASP A 144 3.68 1.46 4.67
C ASP A 144 3.17 0.04 4.91
N ILE A 145 3.06 -0.33 6.19
CA ILE A 145 2.33 -1.53 6.61
C ILE A 145 0.94 -1.07 7.00
N ILE A 146 -0.07 -1.59 6.33
CA ILE A 146 -1.48 -1.25 6.56
C ILE A 146 -2.26 -2.49 7.02
N GLU A 147 -3.24 -2.28 7.89
CA GLU A 147 -4.14 -3.33 8.39
C GLU A 147 -5.58 -2.86 8.25
N LEU A 148 -6.49 -3.77 7.89
CA LEU A 148 -7.92 -3.51 7.89
C LEU A 148 -8.45 -3.46 9.33
N ASN A 149 -8.92 -2.29 9.75
CA ASN A 149 -9.57 -2.06 11.03
C ASN A 149 -11.10 -2.05 10.87
N ASN A 150 -11.80 -2.63 11.85
CA ASN A 150 -13.25 -2.81 11.83
C ASN A 150 -14.06 -1.50 11.86
N LYS A 151 -13.47 -0.37 12.26
CA LYS A 151 -14.12 0.95 12.37
C LYS A 151 -13.61 1.94 11.34
N GLU A 152 -12.29 2.04 11.22
CA GLU A 152 -11.62 3.09 10.43
C GLU A 152 -11.26 2.64 9.00
N GLY A 153 -11.46 1.37 8.66
CA GLY A 153 -11.01 0.82 7.38
C GLY A 153 -9.50 0.57 7.38
N LEU A 154 -8.84 0.75 6.23
CA LEU A 154 -7.38 0.51 6.14
C LEU A 154 -6.63 1.57 6.93
N LYS A 155 -5.89 1.14 7.95
CA LYS A 155 -5.08 2.00 8.80
C LYS A 155 -3.60 1.65 8.67
N LYS A 156 -2.74 2.66 8.62
CA LYS A 156 -1.29 2.48 8.71
C LYS A 156 -0.88 2.09 10.13
N ILE A 157 -0.12 1.02 10.25
CA ILE A 157 0.30 0.43 11.54
C ILE A 157 1.82 0.42 11.72
N GLY A 158 2.55 0.75 10.66
CA GLY A 158 4.00 0.79 10.68
C GLY A 158 4.58 1.16 9.32
N THR A 159 5.89 1.10 9.26
CA THR A 159 6.69 1.30 8.05
C THR A 159 7.74 0.21 7.95
N TRP A 160 8.17 -0.09 6.73
CA TRP A 160 9.27 -0.98 6.45
C TRP A 160 10.24 -0.32 5.47
N ASN A 161 11.54 -0.47 5.70
CA ASN A 161 12.55 -0.22 4.70
C ASN A 161 13.64 -1.29 4.75
N SER A 162 14.44 -1.38 3.68
CA SER A 162 15.50 -2.39 3.58
C SER A 162 16.58 -2.26 4.66
N THR A 163 16.83 -1.04 5.14
CA THR A 163 17.94 -0.74 6.05
C THR A 163 17.62 -1.00 7.52
N LYS A 164 16.43 -0.62 7.98
CA LYS A 164 16.02 -0.70 9.40
C LYS A 164 15.00 -1.82 9.65
N GLY A 165 14.44 -2.41 8.60
CA GLY A 165 13.40 -3.42 8.72
C GLY A 165 12.06 -2.79 9.11
N ILE A 166 11.26 -3.54 9.88
CA ILE A 166 9.91 -3.13 10.28
C ILE A 166 9.99 -2.19 11.49
N ASN A 167 9.24 -1.10 11.41
CA ASN A 167 9.01 -0.16 12.51
C ASN A 167 7.49 0.03 12.71
N PHE A 168 6.94 -0.57 13.76
CA PHE A 168 5.52 -0.43 14.12
C PHE A 168 5.26 0.87 14.87
N THR A 169 4.17 1.55 14.52
CA THR A 169 3.77 2.83 15.12
C THR A 169 2.63 2.69 16.13
N ARG A 170 2.12 1.48 16.35
CA ARG A 170 1.05 1.22 17.32
C ARG A 170 1.53 1.45 18.76
N SER A 171 0.75 2.18 19.55
CA SER A 171 0.97 2.21 20.99
C SER A 171 0.39 0.95 21.65
N TYR A 172 0.89 0.62 22.84
CA TYR A 172 0.34 -0.49 23.63
C TYR A 172 -1.16 -0.28 23.95
N GLY A 173 -1.57 0.97 24.18
CA GLY A 173 -2.96 1.33 24.42
C GLY A 173 -3.86 1.05 23.22
N ASP A 174 -3.38 1.32 22.01
CA ASP A 174 -4.14 1.06 20.77
C ASP A 174 -4.36 -0.44 20.58
N VAL A 175 -3.32 -1.24 20.81
CA VAL A 175 -3.40 -2.71 20.71
C VAL A 175 -4.40 -3.26 21.72
N TYR A 176 -4.35 -2.80 22.97
CA TYR A 176 -5.27 -3.24 24.01
C TYR A 176 -6.72 -2.87 23.68
N THR A 177 -6.95 -1.65 23.22
CA THR A 177 -8.29 -1.18 22.84
C THR A 177 -8.84 -2.01 21.67
N GLN A 178 -8.02 -2.30 20.67
CA GLN A 178 -8.40 -3.13 19.53
C GLN A 178 -8.73 -4.58 19.96
N ILE A 179 -8.00 -5.15 20.93
CA ILE A 179 -8.32 -6.45 21.51
C ILE A 179 -9.68 -6.43 22.20
N VAL A 180 -9.94 -5.43 23.05
CA VAL A 180 -11.22 -5.30 23.77
C VAL A 180 -12.38 -5.16 22.78
N GLU A 181 -12.24 -4.30 21.78
CA GLU A 181 -13.25 -4.10 20.73
C GLU A 181 -13.51 -5.38 19.93
N ASN A 182 -12.45 -6.12 19.58
CA ASN A 182 -12.59 -7.40 18.89
C ASN A 182 -13.24 -8.49 19.74
N LEU A 183 -13.28 -8.34 21.06
CA LEU A 183 -13.94 -9.26 21.99
C LEU A 183 -15.40 -8.86 22.30
N GLN A 184 -15.80 -7.63 21.98
CA GLN A 184 -17.19 -7.20 22.18
C GLN A 184 -18.13 -8.00 21.28
N ASN A 185 -19.27 -8.41 21.85
CA ASN A 185 -20.31 -9.18 21.17
C ASN A 185 -19.88 -10.55 20.62
N LYS A 186 -18.80 -11.14 21.14
CA LYS A 186 -18.42 -12.52 20.83
C LYS A 186 -18.98 -13.52 21.84
N THR A 187 -19.67 -14.53 21.32
CA THR A 187 -20.12 -15.70 22.09
C THR A 187 -19.05 -16.79 22.02
N PHE A 188 -18.44 -17.11 23.16
CA PHE A 188 -17.50 -18.22 23.24
C PHE A 188 -18.24 -19.55 23.25
N ILE A 189 -18.07 -20.34 22.20
CA ILE A 189 -18.58 -21.72 22.14
C ILE A 189 -17.64 -22.61 22.95
N VAL A 190 -18.08 -23.00 24.14
CA VAL A 190 -17.32 -23.89 25.02
C VAL A 190 -17.72 -25.33 24.71
N THR A 191 -16.77 -26.11 24.19
CA THR A 191 -16.91 -27.57 24.09
C THR A 191 -16.46 -28.20 25.41
N THR A 192 -17.29 -29.09 25.94
CA THR A 192 -16.97 -29.90 27.11
C THR A 192 -17.54 -31.31 26.94
N ILE A 193 -17.01 -32.26 27.72
CA ILE A 193 -17.53 -33.61 27.81
C ILE A 193 -18.18 -33.82 29.17
N LEU A 194 -19.32 -34.51 29.21
CA LEU A 194 -20.00 -34.85 30.44
C LEU A 194 -19.08 -35.73 31.32
N SER A 195 -18.91 -35.33 32.57
CA SER A 195 -18.10 -36.05 33.55
C SER A 195 -18.65 -35.80 34.94
N LEU A 196 -18.90 -36.89 35.69
CA LEU A 196 -19.58 -36.90 36.99
C LEU A 196 -19.01 -35.90 38.03
N LYS A 197 -17.75 -35.48 37.89
CA LYS A 197 -17.09 -34.54 38.82
C LYS A 197 -16.89 -33.13 38.26
N LYS A 198 -17.09 -32.88 36.96
CA LYS A 198 -16.72 -31.61 36.30
C LYS A 198 -17.85 -30.96 35.51
N SER A 199 -18.77 -31.74 34.94
CA SER A 199 -19.90 -31.22 34.17
C SER A 199 -21.07 -32.18 34.28
N SER A 200 -22.12 -31.73 34.98
CA SER A 200 -23.33 -32.50 35.27
C SER A 200 -24.55 -31.76 34.72
N ARG A 201 -25.55 -32.51 34.27
CA ARG A 201 -26.81 -31.94 33.78
C ARG A 201 -27.62 -31.45 34.98
N LYS A 202 -28.13 -30.21 34.92
CA LYS A 202 -29.15 -29.76 35.89
C LYS A 202 -30.43 -30.53 35.61
N GLU A 203 -30.91 -31.30 36.58
CA GLU A 203 -32.25 -31.88 36.51
C GLU A 203 -33.28 -30.78 36.80
N GLY A 204 -34.27 -30.65 35.93
CA GLY A 204 -35.37 -29.70 36.10
C GLY A 204 -36.30 -30.19 37.21
N ILE A 205 -36.71 -29.28 38.08
CA ILE A 205 -37.75 -29.56 39.07
C ILE A 205 -39.04 -29.80 38.29
N THR A 206 -39.45 -31.06 38.15
CA THR A 206 -40.82 -31.40 37.73
C THR A 206 -41.74 -30.96 38.86
N GLN A 207 -42.44 -29.85 38.64
CA GLN A 207 -43.52 -29.41 39.50
C GLN A 207 -44.64 -30.47 39.37
N PRO A 208 -45.08 -31.13 40.46
CA PRO A 208 -46.14 -32.11 40.35
C PRO A 208 -47.44 -31.39 39.98
N ASP A 209 -48.04 -31.82 38.87
CA ASP A 209 -49.37 -31.38 38.45
C ASP A 209 -50.36 -31.70 39.58
N ALA A 210 -51.09 -30.68 40.04
CA ALA A 210 -52.18 -30.79 41.01
C ALA A 210 -53.53 -30.66 40.29
#